data_AF-A0A0M4CYT9-F1
#
_entry.id   AF-A0A0M4CYT9-F1
#
_cell.length_a   1.000
_cell.length_b   1.000
_cell.length_c   1.000
_cell.angle_alpha   90.00
_cell.angle_beta   90.00
_cell.angle_gamma   90.00
#
_symmetry.space_group_name_H-M   'P 1'
#
loop_
_entity.id
_entity.type
_entity.pdbx_description
1 polymer ?
#
loop_
_entity_poly.entity_id
_entity_poly.type
_entity_poly.pdbx_seq_one_letter_code
_entity_poly.pdbx_strand_id
1 'polypeptide(L)'
;MVKRLLLLLPLVLGGCVGLFGTDRPLLPPAEIHRDTLWQGRILIDGTVKVFKGATLTILPGTEIAFVRRDLDRDGLGDSTLVVEGALHALGTRLQPILFRSASADPRPGDWLELRVDFSRDVHLRYCQIRDSAYTLHAHFTRGLVEDCTIAHNIDGCRLGQATFTIRNCLIEKNQGKGINFRNSEVEVTGNIIRNNGSGIFLFETDRTPSIHGNNIYGNRENFRLGDFFTGDVRLSGNWWGTADPEGVAATIYDRRRDPSIGEVFLEPASAWLPQSGPREALGISEAWRFATGGYVDASPAVSGDLLYLASWDGRIVALDAKGAQRWSKDLGEVVDAAPALSGDTLYCQSWGRQLYALNRHDGALQWRFGYGPSPADDHRQGAPLPVADLLLLPAWNGTLFALEAASGEVRWQYRGRSPLRAVPVFDGDRLYLSGGDGTFSALALDGTLLWSVLLEAPLLAPAALTPAGPVVVTRSGTLVAFDRSGVERWRKELGEPCYYGAPVYSGGDLFLGTAGGTLWKFDAASGATIWSLDTGASIYATPLLIDGRIFIGDNSGSLLVVGADSGDLLATFRAEGEIQGTPALFGKRIVVGSRDHNLYALDLIEIPLETQP
;
A
#
# COMPACT_ATOMS: atom_id res chain seq x y z
N MET A 1 33.74 12.27 -28.68
CA MET A 1 32.68 11.97 -27.69
C MET A 1 33.20 10.86 -26.78
N VAL A 2 33.76 11.23 -25.63
CA VAL A 2 34.45 10.31 -24.71
C VAL A 2 33.43 9.79 -23.70
N LYS A 3 33.12 8.49 -23.74
CA LYS A 3 32.33 7.79 -22.71
C LYS A 3 33.16 7.71 -21.43
N ARG A 4 32.75 8.40 -20.36
CA ARG A 4 33.28 8.19 -19.00
C ARG A 4 32.60 6.96 -18.40
N LEU A 5 33.33 5.86 -18.35
CA LEU A 5 33.02 4.67 -17.58
C LEU A 5 33.42 4.99 -16.12
N LEU A 6 32.46 5.20 -15.22
CA LEU A 6 32.76 5.24 -13.78
C LEU A 6 32.98 3.78 -13.33
N LEU A 7 34.25 3.37 -13.28
CA LEU A 7 34.66 2.23 -12.46
C LEU A 7 34.62 2.68 -11.00
N LEU A 8 33.71 2.09 -10.21
CA LEU A 8 33.83 2.06 -8.75
C LEU A 8 35.03 1.17 -8.40
N LEU A 9 36.19 1.79 -8.17
CA LEU A 9 37.30 1.13 -7.47
C LEU A 9 36.92 0.98 -5.99
N PRO A 10 37.14 -0.19 -5.37
CA PRO A 10 37.10 -0.28 -3.92
C PRO A 10 38.31 0.47 -3.37
N LEU A 11 38.08 1.58 -2.67
CA LEU A 11 39.09 2.14 -1.77
C LEU A 11 39.29 1.13 -0.64
N VAL A 12 40.39 0.37 -0.70
CA VAL A 12 40.88 -0.39 0.45
C VAL A 12 41.50 0.62 1.42
N LEU A 13 40.69 1.16 2.32
CA LEU A 13 41.19 1.77 3.55
C LEU A 13 41.65 0.62 4.45
N GLY A 14 42.96 0.57 4.72
CA GLY A 14 43.54 -0.43 5.61
C GLY A 14 42.92 -0.34 7.02
N GLY A 15 42.37 -1.45 7.51
CA GLY A 15 41.93 -1.61 8.90
C GLY A 15 40.54 -2.25 9.09
N CYS A 16 39.64 -2.14 8.12
CA CYS A 16 38.28 -2.70 8.23
C CYS A 16 38.24 -4.21 7.98
N VAL A 17 37.57 -4.96 8.86
CA VAL A 17 37.27 -6.38 8.63
C VAL A 17 35.86 -6.51 8.07
N GLY A 18 35.73 -7.14 6.90
CA GLY A 18 34.43 -7.39 6.28
C GLY A 18 33.89 -8.76 6.65
N LEU A 19 32.63 -8.82 7.10
CA LEU A 19 31.84 -10.04 7.15
C LEU A 19 30.81 -9.99 6.00
N PHE A 20 31.06 -10.80 4.98
CA PHE A 20 30.20 -10.92 3.80
C PHE A 20 29.43 -12.23 3.90
N GLY A 21 28.11 -12.14 4.01
CA GLY A 21 27.13 -13.24 3.93
C GLY A 21 27.59 -14.58 4.48
N THR A 22 27.29 -14.87 5.74
CA THR A 22 27.51 -16.20 6.30
C THR A 22 26.18 -16.87 6.58
N ASP A 23 25.88 -17.97 5.87
CA ASP A 23 24.83 -18.92 6.31
C ASP A 23 25.19 -19.58 7.65
N ARG A 24 26.45 -19.41 8.09
CA ARG A 24 26.88 -19.79 9.43
C ARG A 24 26.44 -18.73 10.44
N PRO A 25 25.72 -19.13 11.52
CA PRO A 25 25.31 -18.22 12.57
C PRO A 25 26.50 -17.63 13.32
N LEU A 26 26.38 -16.37 13.71
CA LEU A 26 27.22 -15.75 14.73
C LEU A 26 26.76 -16.28 16.10
N LEU A 27 27.57 -17.19 16.65
CA LEU A 27 27.35 -17.80 17.96
C LEU A 27 28.08 -17.03 19.07
N PRO A 28 27.53 -16.95 20.29
CA PRO A 28 28.15 -16.25 21.40
C PRO A 28 29.43 -16.96 21.92
N PRO A 29 30.44 -16.20 22.39
CA PRO A 29 30.51 -14.74 22.33
C PRO A 29 30.94 -14.27 20.93
N ALA A 30 30.08 -13.50 20.26
CA ALA A 30 30.40 -12.84 19.01
C ALA A 30 30.76 -11.38 19.31
N GLU A 31 32.04 -11.03 19.19
CA GLU A 31 32.56 -9.74 19.65
C GLU A 31 33.21 -8.94 18.51
N ILE A 32 32.90 -7.66 18.45
CA ILE A 32 33.42 -6.70 17.46
C ILE A 32 34.23 -5.63 18.20
N HIS A 33 35.56 -5.72 18.06
CA HIS A 33 36.54 -4.83 18.72
C HIS A 33 37.18 -3.79 17.78
N ARG A 34 36.84 -3.84 16.50
CA ARG A 34 37.37 -2.96 15.44
C ARG A 34 36.29 -2.69 14.42
N ASP A 35 36.51 -1.66 13.60
CA ASP A 35 35.59 -1.29 12.53
C ASP A 35 35.29 -2.50 11.63
N THR A 36 33.99 -2.77 11.50
CA THR A 36 33.47 -3.98 10.88
C THR A 36 32.34 -3.63 9.93
N LEU A 37 32.40 -4.23 8.75
CA LEU A 37 31.39 -4.09 7.70
C LEU A 37 30.54 -5.35 7.61
N TRP A 38 29.22 -5.21 7.65
CA TRP A 38 28.27 -6.29 7.38
C TRP A 38 27.54 -6.09 6.06
N GLN A 39 27.48 -7.16 5.27
CA GLN A 39 26.74 -7.20 4.00
C GLN A 39 26.14 -8.59 3.75
N GLY A 40 24.97 -8.64 3.13
CA GLY A 40 24.27 -9.88 2.80
C GLY A 40 23.41 -10.38 3.95
N ARG A 41 23.32 -11.69 4.16
CA ARG A 41 22.57 -12.26 5.28
C ARG A 41 23.47 -12.53 6.47
N ILE A 42 23.13 -11.96 7.63
CA ILE A 42 23.80 -12.14 8.91
C ILE A 42 22.81 -12.81 9.86
N LEU A 43 23.13 -14.04 10.29
CA LEU A 43 22.32 -14.79 11.24
C LEU A 43 22.91 -14.64 12.65
N ILE A 44 22.16 -14.02 13.56
CA ILE A 44 22.54 -13.84 14.97
C ILE A 44 21.84 -14.91 15.80
N ASP A 45 22.61 -15.71 16.53
CA ASP A 45 22.09 -16.77 17.39
C ASP A 45 22.61 -16.60 18.81
N GLY A 46 22.00 -15.71 19.58
CA GLY A 46 22.47 -15.22 20.87
C GLY A 46 22.88 -13.74 20.83
N THR A 47 23.96 -13.39 21.52
CA THR A 47 24.42 -11.99 21.65
C THR A 47 25.62 -11.71 20.76
N VAL A 48 25.51 -10.65 19.93
CA VAL A 48 26.66 -10.00 19.29
C VAL A 48 26.93 -8.68 20.00
N LYS A 49 28.19 -8.38 20.33
CA LYS A 49 28.57 -7.14 21.01
C LYS A 49 29.57 -6.31 20.18
N VAL A 50 29.24 -5.05 19.96
CA VAL A 50 30.12 -4.01 19.39
C VAL A 50 30.71 -3.19 20.53
N PHE A 51 32.02 -3.32 20.76
CA PHE A 51 32.70 -2.67 21.86
C PHE A 51 33.00 -1.20 21.58
N LYS A 52 33.20 -0.43 22.65
CA LYS A 52 33.62 0.97 22.58
C LYS A 52 34.87 1.15 21.71
N GLY A 53 34.82 2.11 20.79
CA GLY A 53 35.91 2.40 19.85
C GLY A 53 35.83 1.63 18.54
N ALA A 54 34.90 0.67 18.40
CA ALA A 54 34.59 0.01 17.15
C ALA A 54 33.32 0.59 16.51
N THR A 55 33.29 0.63 15.18
CA THR A 55 32.10 0.95 14.39
C THR A 55 31.58 -0.29 13.68
N LEU A 56 30.30 -0.60 13.85
CA LEU A 56 29.62 -1.55 13.00
C LEU A 56 28.86 -0.82 11.89
N THR A 57 29.29 -0.99 10.65
CA THR A 57 28.61 -0.46 9.46
C THR A 57 27.86 -1.58 8.76
N ILE A 58 26.55 -1.43 8.58
CA ILE A 58 25.68 -2.37 7.89
C ILE A 58 25.28 -1.74 6.55
N LEU A 59 25.60 -2.44 5.46
CA LEU A 59 25.37 -1.93 4.10
C LEU A 59 23.91 -2.11 3.63
N PRO A 60 23.45 -1.32 2.63
CA PRO A 60 22.14 -1.50 2.02
C PRO A 60 21.84 -2.93 1.58
N GLY A 61 20.60 -3.36 1.78
CA GLY A 61 20.10 -4.68 1.38
C GLY A 61 20.56 -5.83 2.27
N THR A 62 21.23 -5.52 3.40
CA THR A 62 21.66 -6.53 4.37
C THR A 62 20.46 -7.00 5.19
N GLU A 63 20.36 -8.30 5.40
CA GLU A 63 19.36 -8.95 6.25
C GLU A 63 20.02 -9.42 7.54
N ILE A 64 19.57 -8.91 8.68
CA ILE A 64 19.97 -9.33 10.02
C ILE A 64 18.83 -10.18 10.58
N ALA A 65 19.04 -11.49 10.63
CA ALA A 65 18.06 -12.45 11.11
C ALA A 65 18.44 -12.94 12.52
N PHE A 66 17.53 -12.85 13.47
CA PHE A 66 17.76 -13.26 14.86
C PHE A 66 17.09 -14.62 15.13
N VAL A 67 17.87 -15.59 15.61
CA VAL A 67 17.35 -16.90 16.03
C VAL A 67 16.61 -16.74 17.36
N ARG A 68 15.37 -17.21 17.42
CA ARG A 68 14.62 -17.22 18.67
C ARG A 68 15.20 -18.25 19.64
N ARG A 69 15.61 -17.78 20.82
CA ARG A 69 15.95 -18.57 22.01
C ARG A 69 15.21 -17.99 23.19
N ASP A 70 14.63 -18.83 24.04
CA ASP A 70 13.84 -18.40 25.20
C ASP A 70 14.33 -19.23 26.38
N LEU A 71 15.56 -18.91 26.82
CA LEU A 71 16.32 -19.70 27.78
C LEU A 71 15.77 -19.53 29.20
N ASP A 72 15.26 -18.35 29.53
CA ASP A 72 14.68 -18.02 30.82
C ASP A 72 13.16 -18.28 30.91
N ARG A 73 12.51 -18.61 29.78
CA ARG A 73 11.10 -19.01 29.67
C ARG A 73 10.14 -17.87 30.01
N ASP A 74 10.54 -16.63 29.76
CA ASP A 74 9.66 -15.46 29.90
C ASP A 74 8.76 -15.24 28.67
N GLY A 75 8.98 -16.01 27.60
CA GLY A 75 8.23 -15.96 26.35
C GLY A 75 8.90 -15.13 25.25
N LEU A 76 9.96 -14.39 25.58
CA LEU A 76 10.71 -13.54 24.67
C LEU A 76 11.94 -14.26 24.09
N GLY A 77 12.40 -13.75 22.96
CA GLY A 77 13.65 -14.16 22.35
C GLY A 77 14.84 -13.45 22.99
N ASP A 78 15.90 -14.18 23.30
CA ASP A 78 17.11 -13.67 23.97
C ASP A 78 18.13 -13.04 23.03
N SER A 79 18.00 -13.27 21.72
CA SER A 79 18.99 -12.82 20.74
C SER A 79 19.03 -11.28 20.66
N THR A 80 20.24 -10.72 20.70
CA THR A 80 20.44 -9.26 20.79
C THR A 80 21.70 -8.81 20.07
N LEU A 81 21.66 -7.59 19.54
CA LEU A 81 22.84 -6.84 19.13
C LEU A 81 23.08 -5.74 20.18
N VAL A 82 24.18 -5.86 20.91
CA VAL A 82 24.61 -4.89 21.93
C VAL A 82 25.67 -3.96 21.34
N VAL A 83 25.48 -2.65 21.48
CA VAL A 83 26.38 -1.63 20.94
C VAL A 83 26.82 -0.67 22.03
N GLU A 84 28.13 -0.67 22.33
CA GLU A 84 28.82 0.35 23.14
C GLU A 84 29.71 1.26 22.29
N GLY A 85 30.02 0.83 21.06
CA GLY A 85 30.73 1.58 20.02
C GLY A 85 29.80 2.44 19.17
N ALA A 86 29.97 2.41 17.85
CA ALA A 86 29.09 3.08 16.89
C ALA A 86 28.30 2.07 16.04
N LEU A 87 27.09 2.43 15.63
CA LEU A 87 26.25 1.64 14.73
C LEU A 87 25.76 2.50 13.57
N HIS A 88 26.17 2.15 12.36
CA HIS A 88 25.74 2.79 11.12
C HIS A 88 25.00 1.78 10.26
N ALA A 89 23.69 1.70 10.41
CA ALA A 89 22.83 0.91 9.54
C ALA A 89 22.21 1.84 8.48
N LEU A 90 22.89 1.95 7.34
CA LEU A 90 22.59 2.95 6.31
C LEU A 90 22.03 2.25 5.07
N GLY A 91 20.74 1.92 5.11
CA GLY A 91 20.02 1.35 3.97
C GLY A 91 19.71 2.37 2.89
N THR A 92 19.03 1.92 1.84
CA THR A 92 18.36 2.78 0.86
C THR A 92 16.90 2.34 0.68
N ARG A 93 16.08 3.15 0.02
CA ARG A 93 14.68 2.76 -0.29
C ARG A 93 14.62 1.47 -1.11
N LEU A 94 15.47 1.33 -2.15
CA LEU A 94 15.61 0.11 -2.96
C LEU A 94 16.14 -1.10 -2.20
N GLN A 95 17.05 -0.86 -1.27
CA GLN A 95 17.79 -1.89 -0.55
C GLN A 95 17.73 -1.57 0.94
N PRO A 96 16.55 -1.71 1.57
CA PRO A 96 16.41 -1.47 2.98
C PRO A 96 17.23 -2.51 3.75
N ILE A 97 17.69 -2.13 4.94
CA ILE A 97 18.30 -3.09 5.87
C ILE A 97 17.18 -3.74 6.67
N LEU A 98 17.10 -5.06 6.68
CA LEU A 98 16.02 -5.80 7.33
C LEU A 98 16.51 -6.43 8.63
N PHE A 99 15.94 -6.02 9.76
CA PHE A 99 16.11 -6.67 11.07
C PHE A 99 14.84 -7.46 11.39
N ARG A 100 14.95 -8.79 11.50
CA ARG A 100 13.77 -9.66 11.65
C ARG A 100 14.05 -10.94 12.43
N SER A 101 12.98 -11.64 12.80
CA SER A 101 13.08 -13.03 13.27
C SER A 101 13.59 -13.96 12.16
N ALA A 102 14.45 -14.91 12.52
CA ALA A 102 14.87 -16.00 11.65
C ALA A 102 13.83 -17.14 11.55
N SER A 103 12.74 -17.07 12.34
CA SER A 103 11.65 -18.05 12.33
C SER A 103 10.96 -18.11 10.96
N ALA A 104 10.44 -19.29 10.63
CA ALA A 104 9.55 -19.48 9.48
C ALA A 104 8.14 -18.92 9.73
N ASP A 105 7.74 -18.82 11.00
CA ASP A 105 6.51 -18.18 11.46
C ASP A 105 6.88 -17.12 12.50
N PRO A 106 7.27 -15.90 12.04
CA PRO A 106 7.80 -14.87 12.91
C PRO A 106 6.71 -14.23 13.77
N ARG A 107 7.01 -14.00 15.04
CA ARG A 107 6.10 -13.33 15.99
C ARG A 107 6.80 -12.17 16.70
N PRO A 108 6.04 -11.13 17.10
CA PRO A 108 6.58 -10.09 17.96
C PRO A 108 7.23 -10.68 19.22
N GLY A 109 8.46 -10.26 19.52
CA GLY A 109 9.22 -10.77 20.66
C GLY A 109 10.08 -12.00 20.35
N ASP A 110 10.20 -12.43 19.09
CA ASP A 110 11.07 -13.56 18.71
C ASP A 110 12.57 -13.27 18.92
N TRP A 111 12.94 -12.00 19.05
CA TRP A 111 14.27 -11.54 19.46
C TRP A 111 14.16 -10.30 20.33
N LEU A 112 15.18 -10.02 21.14
CA LEU A 112 15.05 -9.05 22.22
C LEU A 112 15.09 -7.63 21.68
N GLU A 113 16.27 -7.18 21.25
CA GLU A 113 16.53 -5.76 21.02
C GLU A 113 17.88 -5.49 20.33
N LEU A 114 17.95 -4.32 19.71
CA LEU A 114 19.18 -3.59 19.45
C LEU A 114 19.45 -2.74 20.69
N ARG A 115 20.29 -3.24 21.60
CA ARG A 115 20.64 -2.52 22.84
C ARG A 115 21.81 -1.59 22.57
N VAL A 116 21.64 -0.30 22.83
CA VAL A 116 22.69 0.70 22.59
C VAL A 116 22.95 1.57 23.80
N ASP A 117 24.08 1.31 24.45
CA ASP A 117 24.43 1.93 25.74
C ASP A 117 25.68 2.80 25.59
N PHE A 118 25.61 4.06 26.05
CA PHE A 118 26.72 5.02 26.06
C PHE A 118 27.32 5.36 24.68
N SER A 119 26.62 5.03 23.59
CA SER A 119 27.09 5.29 22.24
C SER A 119 26.91 6.76 21.87
N ARG A 120 27.91 7.32 21.18
CA ARG A 120 27.85 8.68 20.68
C ARG A 120 27.52 8.75 19.18
N ASP A 121 27.20 7.64 18.55
CA ASP A 121 27.06 7.60 17.10
C ASP A 121 26.23 6.39 16.66
N VAL A 122 24.91 6.61 16.55
CA VAL A 122 23.94 5.60 16.13
C VAL A 122 23.07 6.17 15.02
N HIS A 123 23.23 5.67 13.80
CA HIS A 123 22.43 6.07 12.65
C HIS A 123 21.70 4.87 12.08
N LEU A 124 20.36 4.91 12.13
CA LEU A 124 19.48 3.96 11.45
C LEU A 124 18.76 4.70 10.33
N ARG A 125 19.00 4.28 9.09
CA ARG A 125 18.36 4.86 7.91
C ARG A 125 17.85 3.78 6.98
N TYR A 126 16.62 3.94 6.46
CA TYR A 126 15.97 2.94 5.60
C TYR A 126 16.05 1.51 6.16
N CYS A 127 15.90 1.40 7.48
CA CYS A 127 15.82 0.12 8.17
C CYS A 127 14.37 -0.32 8.30
N GLN A 128 14.11 -1.60 8.06
CA GLN A 128 12.85 -2.26 8.38
C GLN A 128 13.10 -3.14 9.61
N ILE A 129 12.49 -2.80 10.74
CA ILE A 129 12.72 -3.49 12.02
C ILE A 129 11.40 -4.09 12.52
N ARG A 130 11.40 -5.41 12.70
CA ARG A 130 10.20 -6.18 13.03
C ARG A 130 10.47 -7.40 13.90
N ASP A 131 9.40 -7.93 14.48
CA ASP A 131 9.36 -9.18 15.24
C ASP A 131 10.17 -9.13 16.56
N SER A 132 10.59 -7.95 17.01
CA SER A 132 11.39 -7.77 18.24
C SER A 132 10.53 -7.57 19.47
N ALA A 133 11.13 -7.71 20.66
CA ALA A 133 10.54 -7.26 21.90
C ALA A 133 10.64 -5.73 22.02
N TYR A 134 11.84 -5.15 21.86
CA TYR A 134 12.13 -3.74 22.21
C TYR A 134 12.88 -2.94 21.15
N THR A 135 12.84 -3.34 19.87
CA THR A 135 13.43 -2.65 18.69
C THR A 135 14.78 -1.98 19.00
N LEU A 136 14.80 -0.64 19.20
CA LEU A 136 15.95 0.15 19.63
C LEU A 136 15.80 0.48 21.11
N HIS A 137 16.64 -0.11 21.95
CA HIS A 137 16.68 0.14 23.39
C HIS A 137 17.96 0.89 23.75
N ALA A 138 17.86 2.20 23.97
CA ALA A 138 19.04 3.07 24.08
C ALA A 138 19.13 3.82 25.41
N HIS A 139 20.30 3.76 26.05
CA HIS A 139 20.60 4.50 27.29
C HIS A 139 21.88 5.34 27.17
N PHE A 140 21.85 6.59 27.65
CA PHE A 140 23.01 7.50 27.60
C PHE A 140 23.61 7.66 26.20
N THR A 141 22.77 7.52 25.18
CA THR A 141 23.15 7.42 23.78
C THR A 141 22.67 8.63 22.99
N ARG A 142 23.39 8.99 21.92
CA ARG A 142 22.86 9.92 20.90
C ARG A 142 22.78 9.28 19.52
N GLY A 143 21.74 9.60 18.77
CA GLY A 143 21.55 9.03 17.44
C GLY A 143 20.41 9.62 16.61
N LEU A 144 20.27 9.06 15.41
CA LEU A 144 19.30 9.42 14.40
C LEU A 144 18.60 8.16 13.90
N VAL A 145 17.27 8.18 13.91
CA VAL A 145 16.43 7.19 13.24
C VAL A 145 15.65 7.93 12.16
N GLU A 146 15.98 7.68 10.90
CA GLU A 146 15.35 8.39 9.78
C GLU A 146 14.91 7.45 8.65
N ASP A 147 13.80 7.76 8.00
CA ASP A 147 13.30 6.99 6.85
C ASP A 147 13.11 5.48 7.16
N CYS A 148 12.87 5.12 8.42
CA CYS A 148 12.75 3.73 8.86
C CYS A 148 11.30 3.28 8.97
N THR A 149 11.09 1.96 8.85
CA THR A 149 9.81 1.31 9.20
C THR A 149 10.01 0.45 10.44
N ILE A 150 9.29 0.76 11.52
CA ILE A 150 9.33 0.02 12.79
C ILE A 150 7.94 -0.55 13.03
N ALA A 151 7.78 -1.84 12.77
CA ALA A 151 6.45 -2.45 12.79
C ALA A 151 6.42 -3.89 13.29
N HIS A 152 5.26 -4.31 13.82
CA HIS A 152 5.03 -5.67 14.28
C HIS A 152 6.02 -6.12 15.38
N ASN A 153 6.33 -5.23 16.32
CA ASN A 153 7.11 -5.54 17.52
C ASN A 153 6.20 -5.56 18.76
N ILE A 154 6.73 -6.01 19.90
CA ILE A 154 6.04 -5.77 21.18
C ILE A 154 6.07 -4.26 21.46
N ASP A 155 7.25 -3.68 21.62
CA ASP A 155 7.48 -2.24 21.64
C ASP A 155 8.46 -1.83 20.52
N GLY A 156 8.27 -0.61 20.01
CA GLY A 156 9.20 0.10 19.15
C GLY A 156 10.37 0.67 19.94
N CYS A 157 10.70 1.95 19.75
CA CYS A 157 11.87 2.56 20.37
C CYS A 157 11.69 2.77 21.88
N ARG A 158 12.71 2.46 22.68
CA ARG A 158 12.80 2.73 24.12
C ARG A 158 14.05 3.53 24.45
N LEU A 159 13.88 4.77 24.92
CA LEU A 159 14.98 5.71 25.14
C LEU A 159 15.04 6.17 26.61
N GLY A 160 16.20 6.01 27.24
CA GLY A 160 16.45 6.44 28.61
C GLY A 160 17.66 7.34 28.70
N GLN A 161 17.50 8.58 29.19
CA GLN A 161 18.62 9.52 29.33
C GLN A 161 19.43 9.67 28.02
N ALA A 162 18.74 9.75 26.88
CA ALA A 162 19.32 9.76 25.54
C ALA A 162 19.00 11.05 24.76
N THR A 163 19.70 11.29 23.65
CA THR A 163 19.43 12.40 22.72
C THR A 163 19.17 11.85 21.31
N PHE A 164 17.94 11.91 20.81
CA PHE A 164 17.59 11.32 19.52
C PHE A 164 16.73 12.22 18.65
N THR A 165 17.00 12.20 17.35
CA THR A 165 16.04 12.63 16.34
C THR A 165 15.41 11.38 15.71
N ILE A 166 14.08 11.32 15.71
CA ILE A 166 13.29 10.30 15.01
C ILE A 166 12.46 11.03 13.96
N ARG A 167 12.80 10.87 12.69
CA ARG A 167 12.14 11.62 11.61
C ARG A 167 11.77 10.79 10.41
N ASN A 168 10.71 11.17 9.71
CA ASN A 168 10.31 10.55 8.45
C ASN A 168 10.16 9.01 8.58
N CYS A 169 9.73 8.51 9.73
CA CYS A 169 9.56 7.08 9.97
C CYS A 169 8.09 6.67 9.87
N LEU A 170 7.86 5.41 9.51
CA LEU A 170 6.58 4.73 9.66
C LEU A 170 6.67 3.81 10.89
N ILE A 171 5.95 4.14 11.95
CA ILE A 171 5.96 3.39 13.21
C ILE A 171 4.56 2.84 13.45
N GLU A 172 4.37 1.54 13.23
CA GLU A 172 3.02 0.99 13.25
C GLU A 172 2.87 -0.44 13.76
N LYS A 173 1.65 -0.77 14.21
CA LYS A 173 1.27 -2.16 14.55
C LYS A 173 2.19 -2.81 15.59
N ASN A 174 2.79 -1.99 16.47
CA ASN A 174 3.49 -2.47 17.64
C ASN A 174 2.47 -2.72 18.76
N GLN A 175 2.53 -3.88 19.42
CA GLN A 175 1.49 -4.31 20.37
C GLN A 175 1.35 -3.34 21.54
N GLY A 176 2.47 -2.82 22.02
CA GLY A 176 2.59 -1.80 23.05
C GLY A 176 2.92 -0.44 22.43
N LYS A 177 4.15 0.04 22.62
CA LYS A 177 4.52 1.44 22.40
C LYS A 177 5.20 1.62 21.04
N GLY A 178 4.89 2.67 20.30
CA GLY A 178 5.65 3.04 19.10
C GLY A 178 6.98 3.70 19.48
N ILE A 179 6.91 4.80 20.24
CA ILE A 179 8.07 5.48 20.82
C ILE A 179 7.86 5.60 22.33
N ASN A 180 8.83 5.18 23.12
CA ASN A 180 8.84 5.33 24.57
C ASN A 180 10.11 6.05 24.99
N PHE A 181 9.99 7.08 25.83
CA PHE A 181 11.17 7.74 26.37
C PHE A 181 11.00 8.28 27.79
N ARG A 182 12.13 8.35 28.50
CA ARG A 182 12.26 8.91 29.85
C ARG A 182 13.51 9.78 29.98
N ASN A 183 13.38 10.95 30.58
CA ASN A 183 14.46 11.91 30.85
C ASN A 183 15.42 12.11 29.65
N SER A 184 14.86 12.14 28.43
CA SER A 184 15.60 12.16 27.16
C SER A 184 15.26 13.42 26.37
N GLU A 185 16.22 13.89 25.55
CA GLU A 185 15.99 14.94 24.56
C GLU A 185 15.63 14.28 23.24
N VAL A 186 14.35 14.31 22.88
CA VAL A 186 13.85 13.62 21.68
C VAL A 186 13.14 14.61 20.78
N GLU A 187 13.60 14.67 19.53
CA GLU A 187 12.92 15.34 18.43
C GLU A 187 12.15 14.30 17.61
N VAL A 188 10.83 14.45 17.49
CA VAL A 188 9.97 13.57 16.72
C VAL A 188 9.24 14.41 15.67
N THR A 189 9.60 14.25 14.39
CA THR A 189 9.09 15.09 13.30
C THR A 189 8.90 14.37 11.97
N GLY A 190 7.85 14.71 11.21
CA GLY A 190 7.60 14.13 9.89
C GLY A 190 7.26 12.63 9.92
N ASN A 191 6.86 12.06 11.06
CA ASN A 191 6.58 10.62 11.16
C ASN A 191 5.11 10.32 10.89
N ILE A 192 4.83 9.07 10.47
CA ILE A 192 3.52 8.44 10.54
C ILE A 192 3.56 7.42 11.68
N ILE A 193 2.79 7.66 12.75
CA ILE A 193 2.76 6.82 13.95
C ILE A 193 1.33 6.30 14.15
N ARG A 194 1.08 5.02 13.81
CA ARG A 194 -0.29 4.51 13.77
C ARG A 194 -0.49 3.11 14.29
N ASN A 195 -1.70 2.80 14.74
CA ASN A 195 -2.11 1.43 15.07
C ASN A 195 -1.20 0.73 16.10
N ASN A 196 -0.60 1.49 17.02
CA ASN A 196 0.14 0.96 18.16
C ASN A 196 -0.75 0.93 19.41
N GLY A 197 -0.35 0.21 20.46
CA GLY A 197 -0.97 0.35 21.79
C GLY A 197 -0.88 1.80 22.29
N SER A 198 0.32 2.36 22.36
CA SER A 198 0.52 3.81 22.54
C SER A 198 1.41 4.31 21.41
N GLY A 199 1.00 5.36 20.69
CA GLY A 199 1.82 5.95 19.62
C GLY A 199 3.12 6.48 20.19
N ILE A 200 3.01 7.43 21.13
CA ILE A 200 4.14 7.95 21.92
C ILE A 200 3.80 7.82 23.41
N PHE A 201 4.70 7.20 24.17
CA PHE A 201 4.68 7.14 25.62
C PHE A 201 5.82 7.97 26.21
N LEU A 202 5.48 9.09 26.84
CA LEU A 202 6.42 9.89 27.61
C LEU A 202 6.32 9.46 29.07
N PHE A 203 7.30 8.69 29.55
CA PHE A 203 7.27 8.16 30.90
C PHE A 203 7.50 9.26 31.95
N GLU A 204 8.56 10.05 31.81
CA GLU A 204 8.83 11.24 32.63
C GLU A 204 9.87 12.13 31.92
N THR A 205 9.86 13.44 32.19
CA THR A 205 10.87 14.38 31.66
C THR A 205 10.96 15.64 32.52
N ASP A 206 12.16 16.19 32.64
CA ASP A 206 12.43 17.53 33.19
C ASP A 206 12.57 18.62 32.10
N ARG A 207 12.35 18.24 30.83
CA ARG A 207 12.51 19.07 29.63
C ARG A 207 11.23 19.10 28.81
N THR A 208 11.05 20.17 28.03
CA THR A 208 10.00 20.26 27.02
C THR A 208 10.32 19.31 25.85
N PRO A 209 9.46 18.33 25.54
CA PRO A 209 9.66 17.46 24.39
C PRO A 209 9.42 18.20 23.07
N SER A 210 10.21 17.89 22.02
CA SER A 210 9.99 18.43 20.67
C SER A 210 9.26 17.38 19.81
N ILE A 211 7.93 17.47 19.75
CA ILE A 211 7.09 16.55 18.98
C ILE A 211 6.12 17.39 18.15
N HIS A 212 6.39 17.52 16.86
CA HIS A 212 5.62 18.36 15.95
C HIS A 212 5.70 17.82 14.52
N GLY A 213 4.75 18.17 13.66
CA GLY A 213 4.81 17.81 12.24
C GLY A 213 4.60 16.31 11.97
N ASN A 214 3.92 15.58 12.85
CA ASN A 214 3.65 14.13 12.68
C ASN A 214 2.18 13.85 12.40
N ASN A 215 1.91 12.75 11.68
CA ASN A 215 0.58 12.14 11.59
C ASN A 215 0.49 10.99 12.60
N ILE A 216 -0.29 11.17 13.67
CA ILE A 216 -0.44 10.21 14.78
C ILE A 216 -1.92 9.80 14.89
N TYR A 217 -2.27 8.55 14.56
CA TYR A 217 -3.68 8.13 14.52
C TYR A 217 -3.87 6.63 14.69
N GLY A 218 -5.08 6.20 15.04
CA GLY A 218 -5.42 4.77 15.15
C GLY A 218 -4.71 4.01 16.27
N ASN A 219 -3.88 4.68 17.08
CA ASN A 219 -3.29 4.08 18.27
C ASN A 219 -4.36 4.00 19.38
N ARG A 220 -4.26 3.04 20.31
CA ARG A 220 -5.17 3.00 21.47
C ARG A 220 -5.03 4.29 22.30
N GLU A 221 -3.81 4.74 22.52
CA GLU A 221 -3.51 6.13 22.90
C GLU A 221 -2.55 6.73 21.88
N ASN A 222 -2.90 7.86 21.25
CA ASN A 222 -1.96 8.55 20.36
C ASN A 222 -0.77 9.13 21.15
N PHE A 223 -1.04 9.67 22.34
CA PHE A 223 -0.03 10.15 23.27
C PHE A 223 -0.40 9.80 24.71
N ARG A 224 0.58 9.31 25.48
CA ARG A 224 0.40 8.89 26.86
C ARG A 224 1.49 9.48 27.75
N LEU A 225 1.08 10.06 28.88
CA LEU A 225 1.99 10.40 30.00
C LEU A 225 2.17 9.21 30.94
N GLY A 226 3.33 9.13 31.58
CA GLY A 226 3.65 8.13 32.60
C GLY A 226 2.75 8.25 33.82
N ASP A 227 2.45 7.11 34.44
CA ASP A 227 1.44 6.97 35.50
C ASP A 227 1.74 7.76 36.78
N PHE A 228 2.93 8.35 36.91
CA PHE A 228 3.33 9.20 38.04
C PHE A 228 3.92 10.56 37.62
N PHE A 229 3.85 10.89 36.32
CA PHE A 229 4.46 12.10 35.81
C PHE A 229 3.50 13.28 35.95
N THR A 230 3.82 14.23 36.83
CA THR A 230 2.98 15.39 37.15
C THR A 230 3.24 16.62 36.27
N GLY A 231 4.24 16.56 35.38
CA GLY A 231 4.62 17.68 34.53
C GLY A 231 3.65 17.89 33.37
N ASP A 232 3.34 19.15 33.08
CA ASP A 232 2.48 19.49 31.95
C ASP A 232 3.28 19.52 30.64
N VAL A 233 2.64 19.10 29.54
CA VAL A 233 3.26 19.01 28.21
C VAL A 233 2.46 19.81 27.20
N ARG A 234 3.15 20.53 26.32
CA ARG A 234 2.54 21.28 25.21
C ARG A 234 3.01 20.70 23.88
N LEU A 235 2.06 20.28 23.04
CA LEU A 235 2.34 19.70 21.72
C LEU A 235 1.58 20.48 20.65
N SER A 236 2.27 20.88 19.58
CA SER A 236 1.68 21.65 18.49
C SER A 236 2.02 21.09 17.11
N GLY A 237 1.16 21.34 16.14
CA GLY A 237 1.41 21.02 14.73
C GLY A 237 1.45 19.53 14.40
N ASN A 238 0.82 18.67 15.19
CA ASN A 238 0.63 17.25 14.85
C ASN A 238 -0.81 17.00 14.41
N TRP A 239 -1.01 16.15 13.41
CA TRP A 239 -2.32 15.60 13.07
C TRP A 239 -2.62 14.40 13.96
N TRP A 240 -3.79 14.39 14.59
CA TRP A 240 -4.18 13.38 15.59
C TRP A 240 -5.21 12.37 15.07
N GLY A 241 -5.38 12.29 13.74
CA GLY A 241 -6.34 11.42 13.06
C GLY A 241 -7.74 12.03 12.88
N THR A 242 -8.03 13.16 13.51
CA THR A 242 -9.30 13.89 13.36
C THR A 242 -9.10 15.38 13.61
N ALA A 243 -9.95 16.20 12.98
CA ALA A 243 -10.04 17.64 13.22
C ALA A 243 -10.98 17.97 14.40
N ASP A 244 -11.74 16.99 14.88
CA ASP A 244 -12.64 17.13 16.03
C ASP A 244 -11.85 17.19 17.34
N PRO A 245 -11.90 18.31 18.10
CA PRO A 245 -11.16 18.44 19.35
C PRO A 245 -11.50 17.38 20.41
N GLU A 246 -12.75 16.92 20.49
CA GLU A 246 -13.15 15.87 21.44
C GLU A 246 -12.55 14.52 21.06
N GLY A 247 -12.63 14.16 19.77
CA GLY A 247 -11.96 12.99 19.22
C GLY A 247 -10.44 13.01 19.45
N VAL A 248 -9.78 14.16 19.28
CA VAL A 248 -8.36 14.30 19.62
C VAL A 248 -8.13 14.02 21.10
N ALA A 249 -8.85 14.72 21.99
CA ALA A 249 -8.73 14.58 23.44
C ALA A 249 -8.94 13.13 23.92
N ALA A 250 -9.87 12.39 23.31
CA ALA A 250 -10.16 11.00 23.64
C ALA A 250 -8.97 10.04 23.39
N THR A 251 -8.03 10.41 22.51
CA THR A 251 -6.85 9.60 22.20
C THR A 251 -5.65 9.89 23.12
N ILE A 252 -5.80 10.80 24.08
CA ILE A 252 -4.72 11.25 24.96
C ILE A 252 -4.92 10.67 26.35
N TYR A 253 -3.83 10.26 26.99
CA TYR A 253 -3.82 9.81 28.38
C TYR A 253 -3.02 10.81 29.23
N ASP A 254 -3.76 11.62 29.97
CA ASP A 254 -3.27 12.73 30.80
C ASP A 254 -4.18 12.95 32.02
N ARG A 255 -4.04 14.11 32.69
CA ARG A 255 -4.81 14.53 33.87
C ARG A 255 -6.33 14.31 33.76
N ARG A 256 -6.90 14.40 32.56
CA ARG A 256 -8.34 14.21 32.35
C ARG A 256 -8.78 12.76 32.57
N ARG A 257 -7.88 11.81 32.31
CA ARG A 257 -8.09 10.37 32.52
C ARG A 257 -7.63 9.91 33.89
N ASP A 258 -6.55 10.50 34.39
CA ASP A 258 -5.98 10.23 35.70
C ASP A 258 -5.60 11.54 36.41
N PRO A 259 -6.35 11.99 37.43
CA PRO A 259 -6.08 13.26 38.10
C PRO A 259 -4.70 13.37 38.79
N SER A 260 -3.96 12.27 38.94
CA SER A 260 -2.65 12.25 39.60
C SER A 260 -1.48 12.65 38.70
N ILE A 261 -1.69 12.76 37.38
CA ILE A 261 -0.65 13.07 36.39
C ILE A 261 -0.81 14.48 35.78
N GLY A 262 0.16 14.84 34.94
CA GLY A 262 0.23 16.10 34.21
C GLY A 262 -0.84 16.24 33.13
N GLU A 263 -1.04 17.46 32.63
CA GLU A 263 -1.96 17.75 31.54
C GLU A 263 -1.24 17.91 30.20
N VAL A 264 -1.89 17.47 29.12
CA VAL A 264 -1.38 17.65 27.75
C VAL A 264 -2.19 18.73 27.05
N PHE A 265 -1.55 19.87 26.78
CA PHE A 265 -2.10 20.95 25.98
C PHE A 265 -1.77 20.73 24.50
N LEU A 266 -2.78 20.82 23.65
CA LEU A 266 -2.67 20.51 22.22
C LEU A 266 -3.03 21.71 21.36
N GLU A 267 -2.24 21.91 20.31
CA GLU A 267 -2.59 22.72 19.15
C GLU A 267 -2.52 21.82 17.90
N PRO A 268 -3.59 21.06 17.60
CA PRO A 268 -3.62 20.12 16.47
C PRO A 268 -3.40 20.79 15.12
N ALA A 269 -2.77 20.08 14.19
CA ALA A 269 -2.91 20.39 12.77
C ALA A 269 -4.37 20.18 12.35
N SER A 270 -4.85 20.97 11.38
CA SER A 270 -6.24 20.90 10.91
C SER A 270 -6.50 19.77 9.92
N ALA A 271 -5.45 19.19 9.34
CA ALA A 271 -5.53 18.13 8.35
C ALA A 271 -4.27 17.26 8.37
N TRP A 272 -4.30 16.19 7.57
CA TRP A 272 -3.14 15.34 7.28
C TRP A 272 -1.92 16.16 6.83
N LEU A 273 -0.75 15.77 7.32
CA LEU A 273 0.52 16.41 6.98
C LEU A 273 1.21 15.65 5.84
N PRO A 274 1.40 16.26 4.66
CA PRO A 274 2.17 15.64 3.58
C PRO A 274 3.66 15.54 3.96
N GLN A 275 4.44 14.85 3.12
CA GLN A 275 5.87 14.64 3.28
C GLN A 275 6.23 13.98 4.61
N SER A 276 5.36 13.09 5.06
CA SER A 276 5.51 12.33 6.31
C SER A 276 5.74 10.85 6.03
N GLY A 277 6.44 10.18 6.95
CA GLY A 277 6.88 8.80 6.77
C GLY A 277 8.13 8.70 5.89
N PRO A 278 8.55 7.46 5.55
CA PRO A 278 9.78 7.22 4.82
C PRO A 278 9.79 7.92 3.47
N ARG A 279 10.79 8.77 3.25
CA ARG A 279 10.89 9.55 2.01
C ARG A 279 11.17 8.66 0.82
N GLU A 280 10.68 9.09 -0.32
CA GLU A 280 10.88 8.41 -1.59
C GLU A 280 10.92 9.44 -2.73
N ALA A 281 11.85 9.25 -3.67
CA ALA A 281 11.92 10.04 -4.90
C ALA A 281 11.93 9.10 -6.10
N LEU A 282 11.03 9.37 -7.05
CA LEU A 282 10.77 8.49 -8.17
C LEU A 282 10.72 9.29 -9.47
N GLY A 283 11.20 8.67 -10.54
CA GLY A 283 11.03 9.10 -11.92
C GLY A 283 10.29 8.04 -12.72
N ILE A 284 9.73 8.45 -13.85
CA ILE A 284 9.07 7.56 -14.81
C ILE A 284 9.70 7.78 -16.17
N SER A 285 10.00 6.70 -16.89
CA SER A 285 10.42 6.76 -18.28
C SER A 285 9.60 5.82 -19.14
N GLU A 286 9.27 6.25 -20.37
CA GLU A 286 8.67 5.38 -21.38
C GLU A 286 9.67 4.29 -21.79
N ALA A 287 9.32 3.03 -21.55
CA ALA A 287 10.10 1.88 -21.99
C ALA A 287 9.78 1.55 -23.45
N TRP A 288 8.50 1.52 -23.77
CA TRP A 288 7.97 1.37 -25.13
C TRP A 288 6.52 1.87 -25.18
N ARG A 289 6.03 2.10 -26.40
CA ARG A 289 4.62 2.38 -26.68
C ARG A 289 4.12 1.54 -27.85
N PHE A 290 2.84 1.24 -27.85
CA PHE A 290 2.15 0.54 -28.92
C PHE A 290 0.96 1.38 -29.41
N ALA A 291 0.99 1.77 -30.68
CA ALA A 291 -0.09 2.53 -31.30
C ALA A 291 -1.24 1.62 -31.73
N THR A 292 -2.46 2.08 -31.50
CA THR A 292 -3.72 1.44 -31.90
C THR A 292 -4.49 2.37 -32.86
N GLY A 293 -5.57 1.88 -33.47
CA GLY A 293 -6.42 2.68 -34.35
C GLY A 293 -7.50 3.49 -33.63
N GLY A 294 -7.63 3.38 -32.30
CA GLY A 294 -8.69 4.02 -31.53
C GLY A 294 -8.36 4.13 -30.03
N TYR A 295 -9.31 4.58 -29.22
CA TYR A 295 -9.09 4.75 -27.78
C TYR A 295 -8.77 3.45 -27.05
N VAL A 296 -7.93 3.56 -26.02
CA VAL A 296 -7.53 2.48 -25.13
C VAL A 296 -8.04 2.77 -23.71
N ASP A 297 -9.35 2.64 -23.51
CA ASP A 297 -10.01 2.85 -22.21
C ASP A 297 -10.01 1.58 -21.33
N ALA A 298 -9.92 0.40 -21.97
CA ALA A 298 -9.96 -0.88 -21.30
C ALA A 298 -8.65 -1.15 -20.56
N SER A 299 -8.75 -1.67 -19.33
CA SER A 299 -7.58 -2.19 -18.63
C SER A 299 -6.98 -3.37 -19.39
N PRO A 300 -5.66 -3.41 -19.61
CA PRO A 300 -5.02 -4.55 -20.24
C PRO A 300 -5.07 -5.78 -19.32
N ALA A 301 -5.28 -6.96 -19.90
CA ALA A 301 -5.17 -8.23 -19.18
C ALA A 301 -3.74 -8.77 -19.31
N VAL A 302 -3.13 -9.21 -18.22
CA VAL A 302 -1.75 -9.71 -18.21
C VAL A 302 -1.73 -11.17 -17.78
N SER A 303 -0.97 -12.02 -18.48
CA SER A 303 -0.72 -13.38 -18.04
C SER A 303 0.62 -13.92 -18.56
N GLY A 304 1.53 -14.17 -17.62
CA GLY A 304 2.91 -14.54 -17.94
C GLY A 304 3.60 -13.43 -18.72
N ASP A 305 4.18 -13.79 -19.87
CA ASP A 305 4.92 -12.88 -20.74
C ASP A 305 4.04 -12.19 -21.81
N LEU A 306 2.71 -12.34 -21.71
CA LEU A 306 1.76 -11.74 -22.64
C LEU A 306 0.83 -10.74 -21.96
N LEU A 307 0.58 -9.65 -22.67
CA LEU A 307 -0.41 -8.63 -22.37
C LEU A 307 -1.46 -8.63 -23.48
N TYR A 308 -2.74 -8.55 -23.12
CA TYR A 308 -3.87 -8.47 -24.05
C TYR A 308 -4.55 -7.11 -23.91
N LEU A 309 -4.70 -6.44 -25.04
CA LEU A 309 -5.25 -5.11 -25.16
C LEU A 309 -6.56 -5.15 -25.93
N ALA A 310 -7.54 -4.36 -25.49
CA ALA A 310 -8.74 -4.04 -26.24
C ALA A 310 -8.72 -2.55 -26.61
N SER A 311 -9.09 -2.24 -27.86
CA SER A 311 -9.14 -0.87 -28.37
C SER A 311 -10.45 -0.59 -29.11
N TRP A 312 -10.83 0.69 -29.18
CA TRP A 312 -12.08 1.12 -29.81
C TRP A 312 -12.12 0.96 -31.33
N ASP A 313 -10.99 0.68 -31.97
CA ASP A 313 -10.94 0.25 -33.38
C ASP A 313 -11.46 -1.19 -33.60
N GLY A 314 -11.90 -1.85 -32.53
CA GLY A 314 -12.48 -3.19 -32.55
C GLY A 314 -11.45 -4.31 -32.53
N ARG A 315 -10.17 -4.00 -32.27
CA ARG A 315 -9.10 -4.98 -32.23
C ARG A 315 -8.84 -5.48 -30.81
N ILE A 316 -8.56 -6.77 -30.72
CA ILE A 316 -7.83 -7.39 -29.62
C ILE A 316 -6.39 -7.61 -30.08
N VAL A 317 -5.43 -7.24 -29.26
CA VAL A 317 -4.01 -7.37 -29.56
C VAL A 317 -3.30 -8.07 -28.41
N ALA A 318 -2.50 -9.09 -28.72
CA ALA A 318 -1.55 -9.66 -27.76
C ALA A 318 -0.14 -9.13 -28.02
N LEU A 319 0.49 -8.61 -26.98
CA LEU A 319 1.85 -8.07 -26.98
C LEU A 319 2.75 -8.90 -26.05
N ASP A 320 4.02 -9.04 -26.43
CA ASP A 320 5.04 -9.55 -25.51
C ASP A 320 5.66 -8.46 -24.63
N ALA A 321 6.56 -8.85 -23.72
CA ALA A 321 7.25 -7.96 -22.79
C ALA A 321 8.05 -6.80 -23.45
N LYS A 322 8.31 -6.86 -24.76
CA LYS A 322 9.00 -5.82 -25.52
C LYS A 322 8.03 -4.93 -26.31
N GLY A 323 6.72 -5.12 -26.13
CA GLY A 323 5.69 -4.42 -26.88
C GLY A 323 5.51 -4.95 -28.31
N ALA A 324 6.10 -6.12 -28.65
CA ALA A 324 5.94 -6.69 -29.98
C ALA A 324 4.63 -7.46 -30.09
N GLN A 325 3.86 -7.17 -31.15
CA GLN A 325 2.61 -7.87 -31.43
C GLN A 325 2.87 -9.34 -31.75
N ARG A 326 2.23 -10.23 -31.00
CA ARG A 326 2.24 -11.68 -31.20
C ARG A 326 1.10 -12.12 -32.11
N TRP A 327 -0.08 -11.58 -31.87
CA TRP A 327 -1.25 -11.75 -32.72
C TRP A 327 -2.19 -10.57 -32.56
N SER A 328 -3.11 -10.41 -33.50
CA SER A 328 -4.22 -9.48 -33.38
C SER A 328 -5.47 -10.06 -34.03
N LYS A 329 -6.62 -9.78 -33.42
CA LYS A 329 -7.94 -10.22 -33.87
C LYS A 329 -8.83 -9.00 -34.02
N ASP A 330 -9.33 -8.79 -35.22
CA ASP A 330 -10.37 -7.78 -35.50
C ASP A 330 -11.75 -8.40 -35.21
N LEU A 331 -12.51 -7.75 -34.32
CA LEU A 331 -13.88 -8.14 -33.97
C LEU A 331 -14.93 -7.32 -34.72
N GLY A 332 -14.52 -6.30 -35.48
CA GLY A 332 -15.39 -5.47 -36.33
C GLY A 332 -16.28 -4.48 -35.58
N GLU A 333 -16.18 -4.41 -34.25
CA GLU A 333 -17.04 -3.61 -33.36
C GLU A 333 -16.21 -3.07 -32.21
N VAL A 334 -16.54 -1.88 -31.70
CA VAL A 334 -15.86 -1.24 -30.57
C VAL A 334 -15.75 -2.20 -29.38
N VAL A 335 -14.56 -2.26 -28.78
CA VAL A 335 -14.28 -3.02 -27.56
C VAL A 335 -13.74 -2.06 -26.51
N ASP A 336 -14.48 -1.89 -25.42
CA ASP A 336 -14.10 -1.04 -24.28
C ASP A 336 -14.14 -1.75 -22.92
N ALA A 337 -14.67 -2.98 -22.86
CA ALA A 337 -14.54 -3.86 -21.70
C ALA A 337 -13.10 -4.37 -21.56
N ALA A 338 -12.60 -4.44 -20.32
CA ALA A 338 -11.35 -5.14 -20.05
C ALA A 338 -11.47 -6.62 -20.45
N PRO A 339 -10.50 -7.19 -21.18
CA PRO A 339 -10.48 -8.62 -21.47
C PRO A 339 -10.36 -9.45 -20.17
N ALA A 340 -11.02 -10.60 -20.12
CA ALA A 340 -10.93 -11.53 -19.00
C ALA A 340 -10.23 -12.84 -19.41
N LEU A 341 -9.47 -13.45 -18.52
CA LEU A 341 -8.69 -14.66 -18.80
C LEU A 341 -9.12 -15.83 -17.92
N SER A 342 -9.28 -17.01 -18.51
CA SER A 342 -9.37 -18.28 -17.77
C SER A 342 -8.69 -19.39 -18.57
N GLY A 343 -7.65 -20.00 -17.99
CA GLY A 343 -6.84 -21.01 -18.66
C GLY A 343 -6.25 -20.51 -20.00
N ASP A 344 -6.62 -21.19 -21.08
CA ASP A 344 -6.21 -20.88 -22.45
C ASP A 344 -7.19 -19.98 -23.23
N THR A 345 -8.19 -19.44 -22.54
CA THR A 345 -9.25 -18.63 -23.16
C THR A 345 -9.21 -17.18 -22.68
N LEU A 346 -9.29 -16.27 -23.64
CA LEU A 346 -9.47 -14.83 -23.47
C LEU A 346 -10.91 -14.46 -23.85
N TYR A 347 -11.63 -13.82 -22.95
CA TYR A 347 -13.01 -13.37 -23.14
C TYR A 347 -13.05 -11.86 -23.40
N CYS A 348 -13.72 -11.45 -24.47
CA CYS A 348 -13.83 -10.05 -24.86
C CYS A 348 -15.27 -9.70 -25.21
N GLN A 349 -15.79 -8.62 -24.65
CA GLN A 349 -17.15 -8.12 -24.91
C GLN A 349 -17.08 -6.88 -25.81
N SER A 350 -17.98 -6.81 -26.80
CA SER A 350 -18.06 -5.67 -27.71
C SER A 350 -19.40 -4.94 -27.65
N TRP A 351 -19.42 -3.73 -28.22
CA TRP A 351 -20.64 -2.92 -28.35
C TRP A 351 -21.70 -3.55 -29.26
N GLY A 352 -21.31 -4.50 -30.10
CA GLY A 352 -22.21 -5.34 -30.91
C GLY A 352 -23.07 -6.32 -30.09
N ARG A 353 -23.03 -6.26 -28.75
CA ARG A 353 -23.70 -7.18 -27.81
C ARG A 353 -23.25 -8.63 -28.01
N GLN A 354 -21.95 -8.78 -28.28
CA GLN A 354 -21.29 -10.05 -28.46
C GLN A 354 -20.23 -10.23 -27.39
N LEU A 355 -20.14 -11.45 -26.87
CA LEU A 355 -19.02 -11.95 -26.11
C LEU A 355 -18.27 -12.96 -26.98
N TYR A 356 -16.96 -12.80 -27.07
CA TYR A 356 -16.07 -13.67 -27.82
C TYR A 356 -15.16 -14.42 -26.86
N ALA A 357 -15.08 -15.75 -27.02
CA ALA A 357 -14.03 -16.57 -26.41
C ALA A 357 -12.96 -16.85 -27.47
N LEU A 358 -11.76 -16.35 -27.22
CA LEU A 358 -10.61 -16.46 -28.11
C LEU A 358 -9.56 -17.35 -27.45
N ASN A 359 -8.86 -18.16 -28.24
CA ASN A 359 -7.63 -18.79 -27.77
C ASN A 359 -6.60 -17.70 -27.49
N ARG A 360 -6.06 -17.69 -26.27
CA ARG A 360 -5.12 -16.66 -25.81
C ARG A 360 -3.79 -16.65 -26.57
N HIS A 361 -3.39 -17.76 -27.19
CA HIS A 361 -2.06 -17.92 -27.79
C HIS A 361 -2.01 -17.44 -29.24
N ASP A 362 -3.12 -17.53 -29.98
CA ASP A 362 -3.19 -17.21 -31.41
C ASP A 362 -4.39 -16.31 -31.81
N GLY A 363 -5.30 -16.02 -30.89
CA GLY A 363 -6.50 -15.22 -31.14
C GLY A 363 -7.59 -15.94 -31.93
N ALA A 364 -7.50 -17.27 -32.11
CA ALA A 364 -8.51 -18.05 -32.81
C ALA A 364 -9.84 -18.03 -32.05
N LEU A 365 -10.96 -17.82 -32.75
CA LEU A 365 -12.29 -17.85 -32.15
C LEU A 365 -12.63 -19.28 -31.73
N GLN A 366 -12.92 -19.48 -30.45
CA GLN A 366 -13.39 -20.75 -29.90
C GLN A 366 -14.92 -20.81 -29.95
N TRP A 367 -15.60 -19.80 -29.41
CA TRP A 367 -17.05 -19.65 -29.45
C TRP A 367 -17.46 -18.18 -29.29
N ARG A 368 -18.72 -17.87 -29.58
CA ARG A 368 -19.32 -16.55 -29.35
C ARG A 368 -20.71 -16.66 -28.75
N PHE A 369 -21.09 -15.67 -27.95
CA PHE A 369 -22.41 -15.54 -27.35
C PHE A 369 -22.98 -14.15 -27.63
N GLY A 370 -24.25 -14.07 -28.00
CA GLY A 370 -24.94 -12.80 -28.30
C GLY A 370 -26.17 -12.61 -27.42
N TYR A 371 -26.47 -11.35 -27.05
CA TYR A 371 -27.62 -11.01 -26.23
C TYR A 371 -28.47 -9.87 -26.81
N GLY A 372 -29.73 -9.78 -26.37
CA GLY A 372 -30.73 -8.81 -26.86
C GLY A 372 -30.41 -7.36 -26.46
N PRO A 373 -30.96 -6.36 -27.19
CA PRO A 373 -30.70 -4.93 -26.94
C PRO A 373 -31.35 -4.41 -25.67
N SER A 374 -30.97 -3.20 -25.25
CA SER A 374 -31.68 -2.41 -24.24
C SER A 374 -31.84 -0.94 -24.66
N PRO A 375 -32.89 -0.23 -24.19
CA PRO A 375 -33.05 1.20 -24.42
C PRO A 375 -31.93 2.06 -23.83
N ALA A 376 -31.09 1.48 -22.96
CA ALA A 376 -30.02 2.16 -22.25
C ALA A 376 -28.62 1.61 -22.62
N ASP A 377 -28.48 1.00 -23.81
CA ASP A 377 -27.16 0.67 -24.38
C ASP A 377 -26.38 1.99 -24.58
N ASP A 378 -25.30 2.18 -23.82
CA ASP A 378 -24.46 3.40 -23.83
C ASP A 378 -22.96 3.07 -23.90
N HIS A 379 -22.08 3.94 -23.39
CA HIS A 379 -20.64 3.74 -23.37
C HIS A 379 -20.19 3.11 -22.05
N ARG A 380 -19.19 2.20 -22.09
CA ARG A 380 -18.62 1.38 -21.01
C ARG A 380 -19.36 0.10 -20.63
N GLN A 381 -18.72 -1.03 -20.93
CA GLN A 381 -19.11 -2.37 -20.49
C GLN A 381 -18.31 -2.82 -19.27
N GLY A 382 -18.98 -3.58 -18.40
CA GLY A 382 -18.30 -4.32 -17.34
C GLY A 382 -17.53 -5.50 -17.94
N ALA A 383 -16.34 -5.79 -17.43
CA ALA A 383 -15.61 -6.98 -17.86
C ALA A 383 -16.36 -8.26 -17.48
N PRO A 384 -16.28 -9.33 -18.29
CA PRO A 384 -16.70 -10.67 -17.87
C PRO A 384 -15.88 -11.15 -16.65
N LEU A 385 -16.49 -11.95 -15.78
CA LEU A 385 -15.81 -12.56 -14.63
C LEU A 385 -15.84 -14.09 -14.74
N PRO A 386 -14.70 -14.75 -15.04
CA PRO A 386 -14.58 -16.20 -14.92
C PRO A 386 -14.57 -16.63 -13.45
N VAL A 387 -15.44 -17.57 -13.07
CA VAL A 387 -15.51 -18.16 -11.73
C VAL A 387 -15.79 -19.66 -11.84
N ALA A 388 -14.88 -20.49 -11.34
CA ALA A 388 -14.95 -21.94 -11.49
C ALA A 388 -15.13 -22.36 -12.97
N ASP A 389 -16.19 -23.09 -13.30
CA ASP A 389 -16.56 -23.48 -14.66
C ASP A 389 -17.55 -22.51 -15.34
N LEU A 390 -17.88 -21.40 -14.68
CA LEU A 390 -18.75 -20.35 -15.18
C LEU A 390 -17.98 -19.15 -15.71
N LEU A 391 -18.60 -18.46 -16.65
CA LEU A 391 -18.25 -17.11 -17.06
C LEU A 391 -19.46 -16.21 -16.84
N LEU A 392 -19.31 -15.25 -15.94
CA LEU A 392 -20.34 -14.29 -15.61
C LEU A 392 -20.21 -13.06 -16.51
N LEU A 393 -21.23 -12.83 -17.33
CA LEU A 393 -21.28 -11.73 -18.29
C LEU A 393 -22.28 -10.67 -17.80
N PRO A 394 -21.81 -9.50 -17.30
CA PRO A 394 -22.68 -8.37 -17.03
C PRO A 394 -23.11 -7.74 -18.36
N ALA A 395 -24.31 -8.06 -18.83
CA ALA A 395 -24.81 -7.50 -20.08
C ALA A 395 -25.44 -6.13 -19.88
N TRP A 396 -25.25 -5.24 -20.86
CA TRP A 396 -25.88 -3.92 -20.92
C TRP A 396 -27.40 -3.94 -20.88
N ASN A 397 -28.03 -5.05 -21.27
CA ASN A 397 -29.47 -5.20 -21.16
C ASN A 397 -29.98 -5.45 -19.73
N GLY A 398 -29.09 -5.35 -18.73
CA GLY A 398 -29.39 -5.54 -17.32
C GLY A 398 -29.43 -7.00 -16.89
N THR A 399 -29.06 -7.94 -17.77
CA THR A 399 -29.00 -9.36 -17.43
C THR A 399 -27.58 -9.75 -17.07
N LEU A 400 -27.39 -10.39 -15.92
CA LEU A 400 -26.20 -11.18 -15.65
C LEU A 400 -26.41 -12.57 -16.24
N PHE A 401 -25.64 -12.93 -17.26
CA PHE A 401 -25.62 -14.30 -17.77
C PHE A 401 -24.51 -15.08 -17.09
N ALA A 402 -24.80 -16.28 -16.62
CA ALA A 402 -23.78 -17.25 -16.31
C ALA A 402 -23.70 -18.26 -17.45
N LEU A 403 -22.59 -18.22 -18.15
CA LEU A 403 -22.30 -19.12 -19.26
C LEU A 403 -21.38 -20.23 -18.76
N GLU A 404 -21.49 -21.42 -19.32
CA GLU A 404 -20.44 -22.41 -19.21
C GLU A 404 -19.19 -21.88 -19.93
N ALA A 405 -18.07 -21.75 -19.22
CA ALA A 405 -16.86 -21.13 -19.74
C ALA A 405 -16.31 -21.87 -20.98
N ALA A 406 -16.49 -23.19 -21.05
CA ALA A 406 -15.98 -24.01 -22.15
C ALA A 406 -16.78 -23.86 -23.46
N SER A 407 -18.08 -23.60 -23.39
CA SER A 407 -18.99 -23.68 -24.55
C SER A 407 -19.72 -22.38 -24.86
N GLY A 408 -19.88 -21.49 -23.87
CA GLY A 408 -20.71 -20.29 -23.97
C GLY A 408 -22.22 -20.57 -23.78
N GLU A 409 -22.61 -21.79 -23.43
CA GLU A 409 -24.01 -22.13 -23.16
C GLU A 409 -24.52 -21.50 -21.86
N VAL A 410 -25.73 -20.94 -21.89
CA VAL A 410 -26.33 -20.31 -20.70
C VAL A 410 -26.70 -21.38 -19.67
N ARG A 411 -26.06 -21.31 -18.49
CA ARG A 411 -26.41 -22.15 -17.33
C ARG A 411 -27.56 -21.54 -16.54
N TRP A 412 -27.49 -20.23 -16.29
CA TRP A 412 -28.55 -19.46 -15.66
C TRP A 412 -28.43 -17.98 -16.06
N GLN A 413 -29.49 -17.22 -15.79
CA GLN A 413 -29.49 -15.78 -15.98
C GLN A 413 -30.23 -15.08 -14.83
N TYR A 414 -29.72 -13.94 -14.40
CA TYR A 414 -30.38 -13.06 -13.44
C TYR A 414 -30.71 -11.73 -14.13
N ARG A 415 -32.00 -11.34 -14.13
CA ARG A 415 -32.44 -10.07 -14.73
C ARG A 415 -32.50 -8.99 -13.66
N GLY A 416 -31.54 -8.08 -13.71
CA GLY A 416 -31.55 -6.84 -12.94
C GLY A 416 -32.58 -5.84 -13.46
N ARG A 417 -32.60 -4.67 -12.84
CA ARG A 417 -33.54 -3.57 -13.15
C ARG A 417 -32.97 -2.54 -14.13
N SER A 418 -31.67 -2.52 -14.31
CA SER A 418 -30.93 -1.52 -15.08
C SER A 418 -29.67 -2.12 -15.70
N PRO A 419 -29.02 -1.43 -16.67
CA PRO A 419 -27.76 -1.89 -17.26
C PRO A 419 -26.70 -2.19 -16.20
N LEU A 420 -26.03 -3.34 -16.37
CA LEU A 420 -24.89 -3.74 -15.55
C LEU A 420 -23.62 -3.21 -16.22
N ARG A 421 -23.03 -2.15 -15.66
CA ARG A 421 -21.81 -1.50 -16.20
C ARG A 421 -20.54 -1.89 -15.45
N ALA A 422 -20.68 -2.39 -14.23
CA ALA A 422 -19.56 -2.85 -13.43
C ALA A 422 -19.33 -4.35 -13.63
N VAL A 423 -18.07 -4.76 -13.51
CA VAL A 423 -17.72 -6.17 -13.34
C VAL A 423 -18.37 -6.69 -12.04
N PRO A 424 -19.04 -7.86 -12.04
CA PRO A 424 -19.46 -8.50 -10.80
C PRO A 424 -18.22 -8.85 -9.97
N VAL A 425 -18.35 -8.91 -8.64
CA VAL A 425 -17.26 -9.36 -7.77
C VAL A 425 -17.68 -10.59 -6.96
N PHE A 426 -16.77 -11.53 -6.76
CA PHE A 426 -17.03 -12.80 -6.05
C PHE A 426 -16.12 -12.92 -4.82
N ASP A 427 -16.69 -13.13 -3.63
CA ASP A 427 -15.93 -13.24 -2.38
C ASP A 427 -15.58 -14.69 -1.99
N GLY A 428 -15.85 -15.65 -2.87
CA GLY A 428 -15.72 -17.09 -2.61
C GLY A 428 -17.03 -17.77 -2.19
N ASP A 429 -18.04 -17.00 -1.78
CA ASP A 429 -19.38 -17.47 -1.40
C ASP A 429 -20.47 -16.76 -2.22
N ARG A 430 -20.37 -15.43 -2.35
CA ARG A 430 -21.40 -14.55 -2.89
C ARG A 430 -20.89 -13.72 -4.06
N LEU A 431 -21.77 -13.54 -5.03
CA LEU A 431 -21.61 -12.59 -6.13
C LEU A 431 -22.26 -11.27 -5.77
N TYR A 432 -21.57 -10.16 -5.96
CA TYR A 432 -22.11 -8.82 -5.75
C TYR A 432 -22.22 -8.05 -7.07
N LEU A 433 -23.37 -7.40 -7.27
CA LEU A 433 -23.72 -6.69 -8.50
C LEU A 433 -24.07 -5.24 -8.23
N SER A 434 -23.40 -4.34 -8.96
CA SER A 434 -23.67 -2.91 -9.02
C SER A 434 -24.62 -2.59 -10.18
N GLY A 435 -25.84 -2.16 -9.88
CA GLY A 435 -26.83 -1.73 -10.86
C GLY A 435 -26.78 -0.24 -11.17
N GLY A 436 -26.93 0.12 -12.45
CA GLY A 436 -26.97 1.51 -12.92
C GLY A 436 -28.17 2.36 -12.45
N ASP A 437 -29.11 1.77 -11.72
CA ASP A 437 -30.24 2.41 -11.03
C ASP A 437 -30.00 2.60 -9.52
N GLY A 438 -28.82 2.22 -9.02
CA GLY A 438 -28.49 2.25 -7.60
C GLY A 438 -28.82 0.96 -6.86
N THR A 439 -29.36 -0.06 -7.54
CA THR A 439 -29.60 -1.37 -6.93
C THR A 439 -28.27 -2.10 -6.70
N PHE A 440 -27.93 -2.40 -5.45
CA PHE A 440 -26.82 -3.29 -5.09
C PHE A 440 -27.38 -4.65 -4.67
N SER A 441 -26.96 -5.74 -5.32
CA SER A 441 -27.50 -7.08 -5.06
C SER A 441 -26.40 -8.06 -4.70
N ALA A 442 -26.70 -9.00 -3.79
CA ALA A 442 -25.91 -10.20 -3.57
C ALA A 442 -26.67 -11.43 -4.07
N LEU A 443 -25.98 -12.26 -4.85
CA LEU A 443 -26.47 -13.54 -5.36
C LEU A 443 -25.59 -14.68 -4.83
N ALA A 444 -26.15 -15.88 -4.72
CA ALA A 444 -25.35 -17.09 -4.70
C ALA A 444 -24.77 -17.37 -6.10
N LEU A 445 -23.74 -18.22 -6.18
CA LEU A 445 -23.09 -18.57 -7.46
C LEU A 445 -24.04 -19.30 -8.45
N ASP A 446 -25.16 -19.86 -7.97
CA ASP A 446 -26.21 -20.44 -8.81
C ASP A 446 -27.22 -19.41 -9.37
N GLY A 447 -27.02 -18.12 -9.08
CA GLY A 447 -27.88 -17.03 -9.52
C GLY A 447 -29.04 -16.70 -8.58
N THR A 448 -29.18 -17.43 -7.46
CA THR A 448 -30.22 -17.15 -6.46
C THR A 448 -29.99 -15.80 -5.79
N LEU A 449 -30.99 -14.92 -5.82
CA LEU A 449 -30.94 -13.64 -5.10
C LEU A 449 -30.96 -13.87 -3.58
N LEU A 450 -29.91 -13.42 -2.90
CA LEU A 450 -29.80 -13.49 -1.44
C LEU A 450 -30.36 -12.25 -0.78
N TRP A 451 -29.97 -11.07 -1.27
CA TRP A 451 -30.51 -9.79 -0.83
C TRP A 451 -30.23 -8.69 -1.86
N SER A 452 -30.98 -7.59 -1.76
CA SER A 452 -30.76 -6.38 -2.56
C SER A 452 -31.10 -5.13 -1.76
N VAL A 453 -30.35 -4.05 -1.98
CA VAL A 453 -30.62 -2.71 -1.43
C VAL A 453 -30.66 -1.70 -2.57
N LEU A 454 -31.45 -0.64 -2.39
CA LEU A 454 -31.53 0.49 -3.34
C LEU A 454 -30.84 1.70 -2.71
N LEU A 455 -29.80 2.20 -3.38
CA LEU A 455 -29.08 3.41 -3.00
C LEU A 455 -29.61 4.64 -3.75
N GLU A 456 -29.23 5.81 -3.28
CA GLU A 456 -29.75 7.11 -3.74
C GLU A 456 -29.28 7.51 -5.15
N ALA A 457 -28.23 6.87 -5.67
CA ALA A 457 -27.66 7.16 -6.98
C ALA A 457 -27.09 5.91 -7.67
N PRO A 458 -26.91 5.95 -9.02
CA PRO A 458 -26.36 4.84 -9.80
C PRO A 458 -25.04 4.28 -9.26
N LEU A 459 -24.85 2.97 -9.38
CA LEU A 459 -23.58 2.30 -9.13
C LEU A 459 -22.92 1.98 -10.48
N LEU A 460 -21.80 2.66 -10.77
CA LEU A 460 -21.10 2.55 -12.05
C LEU A 460 -19.77 1.77 -11.96
N ALA A 461 -19.31 1.51 -10.73
CA ALA A 461 -18.06 0.81 -10.44
C ALA A 461 -18.33 -0.48 -9.64
N PRO A 462 -17.42 -1.47 -9.71
CA PRO A 462 -17.49 -2.65 -8.87
C PRO A 462 -17.31 -2.32 -7.39
N ALA A 463 -17.81 -3.21 -6.52
CA ALA A 463 -17.57 -3.12 -5.08
C ALA A 463 -16.14 -3.52 -4.72
N ALA A 464 -15.56 -2.86 -3.72
CA ALA A 464 -14.37 -3.36 -3.02
C ALA A 464 -14.77 -4.46 -2.04
N LEU A 465 -14.08 -5.61 -2.07
CA LEU A 465 -14.29 -6.66 -1.08
C LEU A 465 -13.33 -6.49 0.10
N THR A 466 -13.88 -6.30 1.29
CA THR A 466 -13.14 -6.27 2.56
C THR A 466 -13.42 -7.55 3.36
N PRO A 467 -12.64 -7.88 4.40
CA PRO A 467 -12.95 -8.99 5.29
C PRO A 467 -14.35 -8.91 5.93
N ALA A 468 -14.85 -7.68 6.19
CA ALA A 468 -16.15 -7.45 6.82
C ALA A 468 -17.33 -7.57 5.84
N GLY A 469 -17.08 -7.32 4.55
CA GLY A 469 -18.09 -7.30 3.49
C GLY A 469 -17.77 -6.30 2.38
N PRO A 470 -18.69 -6.09 1.43
CA PRO A 470 -18.46 -5.22 0.29
C PRO A 470 -18.60 -3.73 0.64
N VAL A 471 -17.82 -2.90 -0.04
CA VAL A 471 -17.96 -1.43 -0.02
C VAL A 471 -18.21 -0.95 -1.45
N VAL A 472 -19.25 -0.15 -1.63
CA VAL A 472 -19.64 0.43 -2.93
C VAL A 472 -19.54 1.93 -2.90
N VAL A 473 -19.40 2.53 -4.08
CA VAL A 473 -19.47 3.98 -4.26
C VAL A 473 -20.59 4.31 -5.25
N THR A 474 -21.45 5.25 -4.87
CA THR A 474 -22.51 5.76 -5.74
C THR A 474 -21.99 6.88 -6.63
N ARG A 475 -22.68 7.14 -7.74
CA ARG A 475 -22.31 8.21 -8.69
C ARG A 475 -22.23 9.59 -8.04
N SER A 476 -23.04 9.84 -7.00
CA SER A 476 -23.02 11.09 -6.24
C SER A 476 -21.84 11.23 -5.27
N GLY A 477 -21.00 10.19 -5.12
CA GLY A 477 -19.87 10.21 -4.21
C GLY A 477 -20.18 9.70 -2.81
N THR A 478 -21.12 8.78 -2.67
CA THR A 478 -21.45 8.18 -1.39
C THR A 478 -20.80 6.80 -1.28
N LEU A 479 -19.87 6.63 -0.35
CA LEU A 479 -19.32 5.33 0.01
C LEU A 479 -20.22 4.66 1.05
N VAL A 480 -20.57 3.40 0.82
CA VAL A 480 -21.40 2.61 1.72
C VAL A 480 -20.79 1.24 1.91
N ALA A 481 -20.51 0.88 3.16
CA ALA A 481 -20.05 -0.46 3.52
C ALA A 481 -21.21 -1.31 4.03
N PHE A 482 -21.25 -2.56 3.57
CA PHE A 482 -22.20 -3.56 4.03
C PHE A 482 -21.48 -4.73 4.67
N ASP A 483 -22.15 -5.44 5.56
CA ASP A 483 -21.77 -6.82 5.85
C ASP A 483 -22.27 -7.79 4.77
N ARG A 484 -21.85 -9.05 4.87
CA ARG A 484 -22.23 -10.11 3.93
C ARG A 484 -23.74 -10.39 3.90
N SER A 485 -24.50 -9.97 4.91
CA SER A 485 -25.96 -10.10 4.97
C SER A 485 -26.71 -8.92 4.34
N GLY A 486 -25.99 -7.87 3.91
CA GLY A 486 -26.57 -6.69 3.28
C GLY A 486 -26.95 -5.59 4.29
N VAL A 487 -26.51 -5.69 5.54
CA VAL A 487 -26.72 -4.65 6.55
C VAL A 487 -25.63 -3.59 6.42
N GLU A 488 -26.05 -2.32 6.28
CA GLU A 488 -25.14 -1.17 6.25
C GLU A 488 -24.34 -1.07 7.57
N ARG A 489 -23.02 -0.93 7.46
CA ARG A 489 -22.08 -0.77 8.57
C ARG A 489 -21.72 0.69 8.79
N TRP A 490 -21.42 1.39 7.70
CA TRP A 490 -21.09 2.81 7.72
C TRP A 490 -21.36 3.42 6.35
N ARG A 491 -21.49 4.76 6.35
CA ARG A 491 -21.70 5.59 5.16
C ARG A 491 -20.85 6.85 5.24
N LYS A 492 -20.31 7.27 4.10
CA LYS A 492 -19.49 8.47 3.97
C LYS A 492 -19.84 9.22 2.68
N GLU A 493 -20.28 10.47 2.84
CA GLU A 493 -20.46 11.41 1.73
C GLU A 493 -19.12 12.09 1.43
N LEU A 494 -18.66 12.02 0.18
CA LEU A 494 -17.42 12.65 -0.27
C LEU A 494 -17.63 14.08 -0.78
N GLY A 495 -18.87 14.43 -1.16
CA GLY A 495 -19.18 15.73 -1.75
C GLY A 495 -18.66 15.92 -3.18
N GLU A 496 -18.20 14.84 -3.82
CA GLU A 496 -17.64 14.84 -5.17
C GLU A 496 -18.21 13.66 -5.98
N PRO A 497 -18.57 13.85 -7.25
CA PRO A 497 -19.08 12.77 -8.07
C PRO A 497 -18.04 11.66 -8.26
N CYS A 498 -18.51 10.43 -8.40
CA CYS A 498 -17.70 9.27 -8.77
C CYS A 498 -18.28 8.65 -10.03
N TYR A 499 -17.44 8.19 -10.96
CA TYR A 499 -17.91 7.48 -12.15
C TYR A 499 -17.41 6.05 -12.14
N TYR A 500 -16.42 5.72 -12.99
CA TYR A 500 -16.04 4.34 -13.26
C TYR A 500 -14.93 3.80 -12.35
N GLY A 501 -14.22 4.70 -11.64
CA GLY A 501 -13.15 4.32 -10.71
C GLY A 501 -13.71 3.59 -9.51
N ALA A 502 -13.25 2.36 -9.29
CA ALA A 502 -13.69 1.54 -8.17
C ALA A 502 -12.91 1.86 -6.89
N PRO A 503 -13.54 1.71 -5.71
CA PRO A 503 -12.78 1.62 -4.47
C PRO A 503 -11.90 0.35 -4.49
N VAL A 504 -10.70 0.44 -3.93
CA VAL A 504 -9.76 -0.68 -3.81
C VAL A 504 -9.39 -0.89 -2.36
N TYR A 505 -9.55 -2.12 -1.87
CA TYR A 505 -9.16 -2.50 -0.52
C TYR A 505 -7.72 -3.03 -0.50
N SER A 506 -6.89 -2.53 0.42
CA SER A 506 -5.56 -3.06 0.67
C SER A 506 -5.13 -2.83 2.11
N GLY A 507 -4.70 -3.89 2.80
CA GLY A 507 -4.01 -3.77 4.10
C GLY A 507 -4.81 -3.17 5.25
N GLY A 508 -6.15 -3.10 5.16
CA GLY A 508 -7.03 -2.42 6.13
C GLY A 508 -7.55 -1.06 5.67
N ASP A 509 -7.06 -0.57 4.53
CA ASP A 509 -7.41 0.73 3.97
C ASP A 509 -8.24 0.59 2.69
N LEU A 510 -8.98 1.64 2.33
CA LEU A 510 -9.66 1.81 1.05
C LEU A 510 -9.08 3.00 0.28
N PHE A 511 -8.94 2.84 -1.03
CA PHE A 511 -8.43 3.86 -1.93
C PHE A 511 -9.43 4.12 -3.06
N LEU A 512 -9.68 5.40 -3.37
CA LEU A 512 -10.65 5.78 -4.39
C LEU A 512 -10.25 7.10 -5.06
N GLY A 513 -10.26 7.13 -6.39
CA GLY A 513 -10.22 8.36 -7.16
C GLY A 513 -11.63 8.85 -7.49
N THR A 514 -11.86 10.16 -7.41
CA THR A 514 -13.17 10.78 -7.71
C THR A 514 -13.15 11.52 -9.04
N ALA A 515 -14.33 11.73 -9.62
CA ALA A 515 -14.47 12.63 -10.77
C ALA A 515 -14.28 14.12 -10.38
N GLY A 516 -14.29 14.45 -9.08
CA GLY A 516 -13.88 15.75 -8.55
C GLY A 516 -12.38 16.02 -8.67
N GLY A 517 -11.58 14.97 -8.90
CA GLY A 517 -10.13 15.05 -9.07
C GLY A 517 -9.34 14.81 -7.79
N THR A 518 -9.97 14.19 -6.80
CA THR A 518 -9.33 13.88 -5.52
C THR A 518 -9.08 12.38 -5.42
N LEU A 519 -7.85 12.00 -5.03
CA LEU A 519 -7.51 10.65 -4.61
C LEU A 519 -7.64 10.55 -3.09
N TRP A 520 -8.41 9.59 -2.61
CA TRP A 520 -8.72 9.42 -1.20
C TRP A 520 -8.14 8.13 -0.64
N LYS A 521 -7.80 8.18 0.65
CA LYS A 521 -7.55 7.02 1.50
C LYS A 521 -8.46 7.04 2.72
N PHE A 522 -9.06 5.90 3.03
CA PHE A 522 -9.93 5.70 4.19
C PHE A 522 -9.51 4.49 5.02
N ASP A 523 -9.79 4.51 6.31
CA ASP A 523 -9.85 3.30 7.13
C ASP A 523 -11.06 2.46 6.67
N ALA A 524 -10.82 1.21 6.26
CA ALA A 524 -11.88 0.38 5.68
C ALA A 524 -12.95 -0.04 6.70
N ALA A 525 -12.59 -0.11 7.98
CA ALA A 525 -13.48 -0.58 9.04
C ALA A 525 -14.51 0.50 9.45
N SER A 526 -14.11 1.77 9.43
CA SER A 526 -14.92 2.90 9.91
C SER A 526 -15.37 3.88 8.82
N GLY A 527 -14.71 3.88 7.65
CA GLY A 527 -14.91 4.90 6.62
C GLY A 527 -14.28 6.26 6.97
N ALA A 528 -13.48 6.34 8.04
CA ALA A 528 -12.76 7.55 8.41
C ALA A 528 -11.72 7.91 7.35
N THR A 529 -11.70 9.17 6.92
CA THR A 529 -10.68 9.68 5.99
C THR A 529 -9.33 9.72 6.69
N ILE A 530 -8.34 9.06 6.10
CA ILE A 530 -6.94 9.11 6.57
C ILE A 530 -6.24 10.31 5.89
N TRP A 531 -6.28 10.35 4.56
CA TRP A 531 -5.80 11.48 3.77
C TRP A 531 -6.55 11.60 2.45
N SER A 532 -6.44 12.76 1.83
CA SER A 532 -6.91 13.04 0.47
C SER A 532 -5.89 13.90 -0.27
N LEU A 533 -5.72 13.67 -1.56
CA LEU A 533 -4.83 14.40 -2.44
C LEU A 533 -5.64 14.97 -3.61
N ASP A 534 -5.72 16.29 -3.71
CA ASP A 534 -6.22 16.95 -4.92
C ASP A 534 -5.19 16.80 -6.04
N THR A 535 -5.60 16.16 -7.12
CA THR A 535 -4.76 15.90 -8.30
C THR A 535 -5.00 16.89 -9.44
N GLY A 536 -6.03 17.74 -9.32
CA GLY A 536 -6.36 18.79 -10.28
C GLY A 536 -7.09 18.32 -11.55
N ALA A 537 -7.37 17.02 -11.71
CA ALA A 537 -8.06 16.47 -12.86
C ALA A 537 -8.95 15.28 -12.48
N SER A 538 -10.12 15.17 -13.12
CA SER A 538 -11.06 14.07 -12.85
C SER A 538 -10.42 12.69 -12.98
N ILE A 539 -10.70 11.80 -12.03
CA ILE A 539 -10.15 10.44 -12.00
C ILE A 539 -11.26 9.44 -12.30
N TYR A 540 -11.20 8.79 -13.46
CA TYR A 540 -12.13 7.72 -13.83
C TYR A 540 -11.48 6.33 -13.76
N ALA A 541 -10.17 6.27 -13.58
CA ALA A 541 -9.43 5.03 -13.42
C ALA A 541 -9.59 4.44 -12.01
N THR A 542 -9.55 3.12 -11.93
CA THR A 542 -9.37 2.42 -10.65
C THR A 542 -7.88 2.47 -10.28
N PRO A 543 -7.52 2.76 -9.01
CA PRO A 543 -6.13 2.75 -8.57
C PRO A 543 -5.51 1.33 -8.62
N LEU A 544 -4.24 1.23 -9.00
CA LEU A 544 -3.43 0.01 -8.84
C LEU A 544 -2.49 0.19 -7.65
N LEU A 545 -2.50 -0.76 -6.70
CA LEU A 545 -1.65 -0.73 -5.50
C LEU A 545 -0.59 -1.81 -5.52
N ILE A 546 0.69 -1.40 -5.54
CA ILE A 546 1.85 -2.31 -5.56
C ILE A 546 2.98 -1.66 -4.75
N ASP A 547 3.63 -2.44 -3.89
CA ASP A 547 4.84 -2.04 -3.15
C ASP A 547 4.71 -0.71 -2.39
N GLY A 548 3.55 -0.47 -1.76
CA GLY A 548 3.29 0.77 -1.01
C GLY A 548 3.08 2.01 -1.88
N ARG A 549 2.84 1.84 -3.18
CA ARG A 549 2.55 2.91 -4.15
C ARG A 549 1.17 2.72 -4.76
N ILE A 550 0.55 3.84 -5.12
CA ILE A 550 -0.70 3.92 -5.87
C ILE A 550 -0.37 4.44 -7.26
N PHE A 551 -0.80 3.73 -8.30
CA PHE A 551 -0.73 4.15 -9.69
C PHE A 551 -2.14 4.48 -10.16
N ILE A 552 -2.36 5.70 -10.65
CA ILE A 552 -3.70 6.13 -11.05
C ILE A 552 -3.66 7.10 -12.23
N GLY A 553 -4.48 6.81 -13.23
CA GLY A 553 -4.66 7.65 -14.41
C GLY A 553 -5.74 8.71 -14.20
N ASP A 554 -5.57 9.88 -14.82
CA ASP A 554 -6.58 10.94 -14.82
C ASP A 554 -7.01 11.35 -16.24
N ASN A 555 -8.09 12.12 -16.29
CA ASN A 555 -8.70 12.63 -17.52
C ASN A 555 -7.97 13.83 -18.13
N SER A 556 -6.83 14.25 -17.56
CA SER A 556 -5.90 15.19 -18.21
C SER A 556 -4.72 14.48 -18.89
N GLY A 557 -4.74 13.15 -18.89
CA GLY A 557 -3.69 12.31 -19.46
C GLY A 557 -2.50 12.09 -18.55
N SER A 558 -2.62 12.36 -17.24
CA SER A 558 -1.57 11.98 -16.30
C SER A 558 -1.69 10.53 -15.87
N LEU A 559 -0.56 9.87 -15.69
CA LEU A 559 -0.42 8.80 -14.70
C LEU A 559 0.31 9.37 -13.49
N LEU A 560 -0.32 9.29 -12.32
CA LEU A 560 0.24 9.71 -11.05
C LEU A 560 0.73 8.48 -10.27
N VAL A 561 1.88 8.63 -9.61
CA VAL A 561 2.40 7.66 -8.65
C VAL A 561 2.41 8.32 -7.27
N VAL A 562 1.67 7.76 -6.33
CA VAL A 562 1.44 8.35 -5.01
C VAL A 562 1.86 7.36 -3.92
N GLY A 563 2.50 7.84 -2.85
CA GLY A 563 2.82 7.00 -1.68
C GLY A 563 1.54 6.59 -0.96
N ALA A 564 1.29 5.28 -0.80
CA ALA A 564 0.05 4.78 -0.20
C ALA A 564 -0.10 5.15 1.28
N ASP A 565 1.01 5.37 1.98
CA ASP A 565 1.01 5.79 3.37
C ASP A 565 1.01 7.30 3.53
N SER A 566 1.87 8.00 2.82
CA SER A 566 2.07 9.44 2.98
C SER A 566 1.06 10.30 2.23
N GLY A 567 0.46 9.78 1.15
CA GLY A 567 -0.35 10.56 0.22
C GLY A 567 0.48 11.49 -0.68
N ASP A 568 1.81 11.36 -0.67
CA ASP A 568 2.68 12.23 -1.46
C ASP A 568 2.72 11.83 -2.92
N LEU A 569 2.65 12.82 -3.81
CA LEU A 569 2.93 12.63 -5.23
C LEU A 569 4.43 12.36 -5.43
N LEU A 570 4.76 11.14 -5.85
CA LEU A 570 6.13 10.67 -6.05
C LEU A 570 6.63 10.92 -7.47
N ALA A 571 5.76 10.74 -8.48
CA ALA A 571 6.09 10.95 -9.88
C ALA A 571 4.84 11.16 -10.74
N THR A 572 5.03 11.75 -11.91
CA THR A 572 3.98 11.94 -12.93
C THR A 572 4.51 11.59 -14.31
N PHE A 573 3.72 10.86 -15.09
CA PHE A 573 3.86 10.69 -16.53
C PHE A 573 2.71 11.40 -17.24
N ARG A 574 2.93 11.88 -18.46
CA ARG A 574 1.92 12.61 -19.26
C ARG A 574 1.79 11.99 -20.65
N ALA A 575 0.60 11.51 -20.95
CA ALA A 575 0.14 11.12 -22.27
C ALA A 575 -0.53 12.32 -22.98
N GLU A 576 -0.88 12.18 -24.27
CA GLU A 576 -1.54 13.24 -25.05
C GLU A 576 -3.08 13.17 -24.98
N GLY A 577 -3.63 12.13 -24.33
CA GLY A 577 -5.05 11.90 -24.13
C GLY A 577 -5.34 11.30 -22.76
N GLU A 578 -6.63 11.17 -22.41
CA GLU A 578 -7.06 10.71 -21.09
C GLU A 578 -6.58 9.29 -20.78
N ILE A 579 -6.19 9.04 -19.52
CA ILE A 579 -5.85 7.71 -19.01
C ILE A 579 -6.97 7.27 -18.06
N GLN A 580 -7.95 6.54 -18.59
CA GLN A 580 -9.14 6.17 -17.82
C GLN A 580 -9.25 4.69 -17.45
N GLY A 581 -8.40 3.84 -18.02
CA GLY A 581 -8.29 2.43 -17.66
C GLY A 581 -7.43 2.26 -16.40
N THR A 582 -7.72 1.22 -15.61
CA THR A 582 -6.84 0.80 -14.50
C THR A 582 -5.44 0.50 -15.05
N PRO A 583 -4.36 1.10 -14.51
CA PRO A 583 -3.00 0.65 -14.78
C PRO A 583 -2.83 -0.83 -14.44
N ALA A 584 -1.91 -1.52 -15.11
CA ALA A 584 -1.56 -2.91 -14.77
C ALA A 584 -0.04 -3.08 -14.63
N LEU A 585 0.38 -4.11 -13.90
CA LEU A 585 1.78 -4.54 -13.83
C LEU A 585 2.05 -5.59 -14.92
N PHE A 586 3.02 -5.31 -15.79
CA PHE A 586 3.51 -6.26 -16.78
C PHE A 586 5.01 -6.50 -16.60
N GLY A 587 5.36 -7.62 -15.98
CA GLY A 587 6.72 -7.85 -15.49
C GLY A 587 7.08 -6.86 -14.39
N LYS A 588 7.99 -5.92 -14.68
CA LYS A 588 8.39 -4.83 -13.78
C LYS A 588 7.86 -3.46 -14.21
N ARG A 589 7.06 -3.42 -15.27
CA ARG A 589 6.60 -2.17 -15.89
C ARG A 589 5.15 -1.90 -15.54
N ILE A 590 4.83 -0.63 -15.42
CA ILE A 590 3.44 -0.19 -15.35
C ILE A 590 2.96 0.07 -16.77
N VAL A 591 1.83 -0.53 -17.13
CA VAL A 591 1.20 -0.36 -18.44
C VAL A 591 -0.10 0.40 -18.31
N VAL A 592 -0.31 1.38 -19.19
CA VAL A 592 -1.51 2.24 -19.20
C VAL A 592 -1.97 2.51 -20.62
N GLY A 593 -3.28 2.41 -20.84
CA GLY A 593 -3.95 2.82 -22.07
C GLY A 593 -4.34 4.29 -22.03
N SER A 594 -4.27 4.95 -23.18
CA SER A 594 -4.62 6.36 -23.35
C SER A 594 -5.58 6.56 -24.54
N ARG A 595 -6.38 7.63 -24.45
CA ARG A 595 -7.22 8.10 -25.56
C ARG A 595 -6.46 8.83 -26.67
N ASP A 596 -5.14 8.99 -26.56
CA ASP A 596 -4.28 9.37 -27.69
C ASP A 596 -3.97 8.21 -28.65
N HIS A 597 -4.68 7.08 -28.50
CA HIS A 597 -4.55 5.86 -29.28
C HIS A 597 -3.29 5.04 -28.97
N ASN A 598 -2.67 5.22 -27.81
CA ASN A 598 -1.51 4.44 -27.40
C ASN A 598 -1.73 3.62 -26.12
N LEU A 599 -1.04 2.48 -26.07
CA LEU A 599 -0.67 1.80 -24.84
C LEU A 599 0.78 2.15 -24.52
N TYR A 600 1.03 2.64 -23.31
CA TYR A 600 2.36 2.94 -22.80
C TYR A 600 2.83 1.86 -21.83
N ALA A 601 4.09 1.47 -21.90
CA ALA A 601 4.77 0.73 -20.85
C ALA A 601 5.87 1.59 -20.24
N LEU A 602 5.85 1.68 -18.92
CA LEU A 602 6.62 2.66 -18.17
C LEU A 602 7.54 1.94 -17.18
N ASP A 603 8.81 2.31 -17.21
CA ASP A 603 9.80 1.91 -16.21
C ASP A 603 9.79 2.95 -15.07
N LEU A 604 9.85 2.45 -13.83
CA LEU A 604 10.02 3.27 -12.64
C LEU A 604 11.51 3.39 -12.32
N ILE A 605 11.98 4.61 -12.11
CA ILE A 605 13.38 4.92 -11.84
C ILE A 605 13.45 5.53 -10.45
N GLU A 606 14.01 4.82 -9.47
CA GLU A 606 14.26 5.42 -8.16
C GLU A 606 15.41 6.43 -8.24
N ILE A 607 15.18 7.60 -7.65
CA ILE A 607 16.13 8.70 -7.63
C ILE A 607 16.77 8.71 -6.23
N PRO A 608 18.11 8.60 -6.12
CA PRO A 608 18.78 8.72 -4.83
C PRO A 608 18.44 10.07 -4.19
N LEU A 609 17.86 10.04 -2.99
CA LEU A 609 17.67 11.25 -2.19
C LEU A 609 19.05 11.74 -1.72
N GLU A 610 19.39 13.00 -2.04
CA GLU A 610 20.62 13.61 -1.54
C GLU A 610 20.67 13.49 -0.01
N THR A 611 21.83 13.05 0.50
CA THR A 611 22.11 13.10 1.93
C THR A 611 22.26 14.57 2.30
N GLN A 612 21.23 15.20 2.87
CA GLN A 612 21.47 16.44 3.59
C GLN A 612 22.37 16.11 4.79
N PRO A 613 23.47 16.86 4.98
CA PRO A 613 24.44 16.61 6.04
C PRO A 613 23.85 16.77 7.44
#